data_AF-A0A4C1XV18-F1
#
_entry.id   AF-A0A4C1XV18-F1
#
_cell.length_a   1.000
_cell.length_b   1.000
_cell.length_c   1.000
_cell.angle_alpha   90.00
_cell.angle_beta   90.00
_cell.angle_gamma   90.00
#
_symmetry.space_group_name_H-M   'P 1'
#
loop_
_entity.id
_entity.type
_entity.pdbx_description
1 polymer ?
#
loop_
_entity_poly.entity_id
_entity_poly.type
_entity_poly.pdbx_seq_one_letter_code
_entity_poly.pdbx_strand_id
1 'polypeptide(L)'
;MLRLSEGQTSTVQVGHMGMPAKKIKENILSLVEQLNNKFPGGEANIRTLSIKLPLSLSLPLYVTLRPNSSIRPPTLSKIRPKKHVVVEGELSTIPGATVAVTPDGTVRIINNKKKDISDSDMQSDTENNIEAEDVSDKNSESEDE
;
A
#
# COMPACT_ATOMS: atom_id res chain seq x y z
N MET A 1 -19.67 0.03 11.97
CA MET A 1 -18.48 0.43 11.18
C MET A 1 -17.71 -0.85 10.83
N LEU A 2 -17.48 -1.12 9.54
CA LEU A 2 -16.71 -2.28 9.09
C LEU A 2 -15.26 -2.11 9.54
N ARG A 3 -14.78 -2.97 10.44
CA ARG A 3 -13.38 -2.97 10.90
C ARG A 3 -12.62 -4.03 10.12
N LEU A 4 -11.72 -3.59 9.26
CA LEU A 4 -10.82 -4.47 8.52
C LEU A 4 -9.65 -4.83 9.44
N SER A 5 -9.32 -6.11 9.50
CA SER A 5 -8.11 -6.60 10.16
C SER A 5 -6.92 -6.46 9.21
N GLU A 6 -5.73 -6.33 9.78
CA GLU A 6 -4.49 -6.36 9.02
C GLU A 6 -4.22 -7.80 8.57
N GLY A 7 -4.28 -8.05 7.26
CA GLY A 7 -4.07 -9.37 6.68
C GLY A 7 -4.99 -9.66 5.48
N GLN A 8 -4.95 -10.90 5.00
CA GLN A 8 -5.78 -11.37 3.88
C GLN A 8 -7.21 -11.71 4.28
N THR A 9 -7.44 -11.96 5.57
CA THR A 9 -8.72 -12.42 6.10
C THR A 9 -9.23 -11.44 7.15
N SER A 10 -10.49 -11.04 7.01
CA SER A 10 -11.23 -10.29 8.03
C SER A 10 -12.50 -11.01 8.40
N THR A 11 -12.82 -11.01 9.69
CA THR A 11 -14.05 -11.60 10.23
C THR A 11 -14.95 -10.49 10.75
N VAL A 12 -16.24 -10.59 10.41
CA VAL A 12 -17.25 -9.62 10.86
C VAL A 12 -18.44 -10.40 11.41
N GLN A 13 -18.90 -10.02 12.59
CA GLN A 13 -20.10 -10.60 13.19
C GLN A 13 -21.34 -9.95 12.56
N VAL A 14 -22.14 -10.77 11.85
CA VAL A 14 -23.37 -10.32 11.16
C VAL A 14 -24.64 -10.57 11.99
N GLY A 15 -24.57 -11.37 13.05
CA GLY A 15 -25.72 -11.70 13.90
C GLY A 15 -25.38 -12.69 15.02
N HIS A 16 -26.42 -13.14 15.72
CA HIS A 16 -26.36 -14.16 16.77
C HIS A 16 -27.48 -15.20 16.55
N MET A 17 -27.38 -16.38 17.17
CA MET A 17 -28.32 -17.50 16.92
C MET A 17 -29.77 -17.23 17.36
N GLY A 18 -29.98 -16.33 18.31
CA GLY A 18 -31.32 -15.90 18.73
C GLY A 18 -32.02 -14.93 17.77
N MET A 19 -31.36 -14.49 16.69
CA MET A 19 -31.94 -13.57 15.71
C MET A 19 -32.74 -14.35 14.66
N PRO A 20 -33.94 -13.88 14.25
CA PRO A 20 -34.69 -14.54 13.18
C PRO A 20 -33.91 -14.54 11.87
N ALA A 21 -33.99 -15.65 11.13
CA ALA A 21 -33.24 -15.86 9.88
C ALA A 21 -33.45 -14.74 8.85
N LYS A 22 -34.64 -14.13 8.80
CA LYS A 22 -34.94 -12.98 7.92
C LYS A 22 -34.02 -11.78 8.20
N LYS A 23 -33.82 -11.43 9.47
CA LYS A 23 -32.95 -10.31 9.85
C LYS A 23 -31.47 -10.62 9.58
N ILE A 24 -31.05 -11.87 9.80
CA ILE A 24 -29.68 -12.30 9.48
C ILE A 24 -29.41 -12.14 7.98
N LYS A 25 -30.37 -12.54 7.13
CA LYS A 25 -30.29 -12.34 5.68
C LYS A 25 -30.13 -10.85 5.32
N GLU A 26 -30.95 -9.98 5.90
CA GLU A 26 -30.87 -8.52 5.67
C GLU A 26 -29.51 -7.94 6.09
N ASN A 27 -28.96 -8.40 7.22
CA ASN A 27 -27.64 -7.99 7.67
C ASN A 27 -26.53 -8.42 6.71
N ILE A 28 -26.61 -9.65 6.17
CA ILE A 28 -25.65 -10.15 5.20
C ILE A 28 -25.70 -9.33 3.91
N LEU A 29 -26.90 -9.02 3.40
CA LEU A 29 -27.07 -8.18 2.21
C LEU A 29 -26.48 -6.78 2.43
N SER A 30 -26.81 -6.16 3.56
CA SER A 30 -26.27 -4.84 3.94
C SER A 30 -24.74 -4.87 4.07
N LEU A 31 -24.16 -5.98 4.56
CA LEU A 31 -22.71 -6.14 4.64
C LEU A 31 -22.08 -6.19 3.25
N VAL A 32 -22.66 -6.94 2.31
CA VAL A 32 -22.17 -7.04 0.93
C VAL A 32 -22.19 -5.68 0.24
N GLU A 33 -23.26 -4.91 0.41
CA GLU A 33 -23.35 -3.54 -0.11
C GLU A 33 -22.26 -2.61 0.48
N GLN A 34 -21.98 -2.75 1.78
CA GLN A 34 -20.90 -2.00 2.42
C GLN A 34 -19.52 -2.44 1.95
N LEU A 35 -19.31 -3.74 1.71
CA LEU A 35 -18.06 -4.25 1.17
C LEU A 35 -17.79 -3.70 -0.23
N ASN A 36 -18.80 -3.64 -1.09
CA ASN A 36 -18.62 -3.08 -2.44
C ASN A 36 -18.13 -1.62 -2.39
N ASN A 37 -18.69 -0.81 -1.49
CA ASN A 37 -18.40 0.62 -1.41
C ASN A 37 -17.13 0.96 -0.60
N LYS A 38 -16.79 0.16 0.42
CA LYS A 38 -15.74 0.51 1.41
C LYS A 38 -14.52 -0.39 1.36
N PHE A 39 -14.57 -1.52 0.65
CA PHE A 39 -13.43 -2.43 0.59
C PHE A 39 -12.33 -1.86 -0.33
N PRO A 40 -11.07 -1.82 0.11
CA PRO A 40 -9.98 -1.35 -0.72
C PRO A 40 -9.83 -2.24 -1.95
N GLY A 41 -9.94 -1.66 -3.15
CA GLY A 41 -9.90 -2.40 -4.42
C GLY A 41 -11.26 -2.96 -4.89
N GLY A 42 -12.35 -2.63 -4.18
CA GLY A 42 -13.73 -2.95 -4.56
C GLY A 42 -14.06 -4.45 -4.54
N GLU A 43 -15.18 -4.82 -5.17
CA GLU A 43 -15.64 -6.21 -5.26
C GLU A 43 -14.64 -7.16 -5.91
N ALA A 44 -13.84 -6.65 -6.86
CA ALA A 44 -12.88 -7.46 -7.62
C ALA A 44 -11.74 -7.96 -6.74
N ASN A 45 -11.45 -7.28 -5.63
CA ASN A 45 -10.40 -7.64 -4.69
C ASN A 45 -10.85 -8.64 -3.60
N ILE A 46 -12.12 -9.07 -3.62
CA ILE A 46 -12.63 -10.06 -2.66
C ILE A 46 -12.38 -11.47 -3.20
N ARG A 47 -11.58 -12.27 -2.49
CA ARG A 47 -11.26 -13.65 -2.90
C ARG A 47 -12.39 -14.63 -2.61
N THR A 48 -12.85 -14.63 -1.36
CA THR A 48 -13.81 -15.61 -0.85
C THR A 48 -14.66 -14.95 0.22
N LEU A 49 -15.97 -15.22 0.22
CA LEU A 49 -16.86 -14.90 1.33
C LEU A 49 -17.39 -16.20 1.90
N SER A 50 -17.23 -16.38 3.20
CA SER A 50 -17.69 -17.59 3.89
C SER A 50 -18.36 -17.24 5.21
N ILE A 51 -19.44 -17.95 5.53
CA ILE A 51 -20.15 -17.82 6.79
C ILE A 51 -19.84 -19.03 7.66
N LYS A 52 -19.51 -18.78 8.92
CA LYS A 52 -19.32 -19.82 9.92
C LYS A 52 -19.95 -19.43 11.24
N LEU A 53 -20.37 -20.42 12.00
CA LEU A 53 -20.61 -20.28 13.43
C LEU A 53 -19.28 -20.53 14.18
N PRO A 54 -19.17 -20.13 15.46
CA PRO A 54 -17.93 -20.29 16.23
C PRO A 54 -17.41 -21.74 16.29
N LEU A 55 -18.31 -22.72 16.30
CA LEU A 55 -18.00 -24.15 16.42
C LEU A 55 -18.25 -24.93 15.12
N SER A 56 -18.78 -24.29 14.07
CA SER A 56 -19.16 -25.00 12.85
C SER A 56 -18.08 -24.91 11.78
N LEU A 57 -18.19 -25.81 10.80
CA LEU A 57 -17.50 -25.67 9.53
C LEU A 57 -17.94 -24.38 8.82
N SER A 58 -17.03 -23.84 8.00
CA SER A 58 -17.27 -22.63 7.22
C SER A 58 -17.94 -22.98 5.90
N LEU A 59 -19.06 -22.31 5.60
CA LEU A 59 -19.77 -22.44 4.34
C LEU A 59 -19.37 -21.29 3.39
N PRO A 60 -18.69 -21.58 2.26
CA PRO A 60 -18.38 -20.56 1.27
C PRO A 60 -19.65 -20.15 0.52
N LEU A 61 -19.92 -18.83 0.47
CA LEU A 61 -21.01 -18.24 -0.31
C LEU A 61 -20.52 -17.71 -1.67
N TYR A 62 -19.27 -17.29 -1.73
CA TYR A 62 -18.67 -16.72 -2.93
C TYR A 62 -17.19 -17.09 -3.00
N VAL A 63 -16.71 -17.43 -4.19
CA VAL A 63 -15.31 -17.71 -4.49
C VAL A 63 -15.00 -17.11 -5.86
N THR A 64 -13.93 -16.32 -5.97
CA THR A 64 -13.45 -15.82 -7.25
C THR A 64 -12.33 -16.70 -7.80
N LEU A 65 -12.37 -16.98 -9.11
CA LEU A 65 -11.32 -17.70 -9.84
C LEU A 65 -10.39 -16.76 -10.61
N ARG A 66 -10.55 -15.44 -10.47
CA ARG A 66 -9.75 -14.46 -11.20
C ARG A 66 -8.27 -14.56 -10.82
N PRO A 67 -7.33 -14.32 -11.75
CA PRO A 67 -5.91 -14.28 -11.41
C PRO A 67 -5.57 -13.03 -10.59
N ASN A 68 -4.63 -13.15 -9.65
CA ASN A 68 -4.22 -12.05 -8.77
C ASN A 68 -3.68 -10.84 -9.56
N SER A 69 -3.07 -11.09 -10.73
CA SER A 69 -2.53 -10.05 -11.61
C SER A 69 -3.59 -9.14 -12.24
N SER A 70 -4.86 -9.54 -12.26
CA SER A 70 -5.94 -8.74 -12.83
C SER A 70 -6.41 -7.59 -11.93
N ILE A 71 -5.98 -7.57 -10.67
CA ILE A 71 -6.47 -6.64 -9.65
C ILE A 71 -5.39 -5.58 -9.40
N ARG A 72 -5.78 -4.30 -9.47
CA ARG A 72 -4.87 -3.19 -9.14
C ARG A 72 -4.71 -3.10 -7.62
N PRO A 73 -3.47 -2.98 -7.10
CA PRO A 73 -3.26 -2.80 -5.67
C PRO A 73 -3.98 -1.55 -5.17
N PRO A 74 -4.74 -1.63 -4.06
CA PRO A 74 -5.43 -0.47 -3.53
C PRO A 74 -4.42 0.51 -2.95
N THR A 75 -4.47 1.77 -3.40
CA THR A 75 -3.70 2.85 -2.82
C THR A 75 -4.33 3.26 -1.50
N LEU A 76 -3.75 2.83 -0.37
CA LEU A 76 -4.12 3.33 0.94
C LEU A 76 -3.71 4.80 1.03
N SER A 77 -4.68 5.72 0.95
CA SER A 77 -4.41 7.14 1.18
C SER A 77 -3.99 7.32 2.63
N LYS A 78 -2.69 7.50 2.87
CA LYS A 78 -2.17 7.82 4.20
C LYS A 78 -2.87 9.10 4.67
N ILE A 79 -3.67 9.02 5.74
CA ILE A 79 -4.32 10.19 6.34
C ILE A 79 -3.19 11.03 6.94
N ARG A 80 -2.73 12.04 6.20
CA ARG A 80 -1.77 13.01 6.74
C ARG A 80 -2.55 13.97 7.65
N PRO A 81 -2.03 14.30 8.84
CA PRO A 81 -2.69 15.26 9.72
C PRO A 81 -2.80 16.62 9.01
N LYS A 82 -3.89 17.35 9.26
CA LYS A 82 -4.14 18.68 8.64
C LYS A 82 -3.02 19.70 8.89
N LYS A 83 -2.22 19.49 9.94
CA LYS A 83 -1.05 20.32 10.30
C LYS A 83 0.20 20.02 9.47
N HIS A 84 0.16 19.04 8.57
CA HIS A 84 1.26 18.76 7.66
C HIS A 84 1.20 19.72 6.47
N VAL A 85 1.49 20.99 6.75
CA VAL A 85 1.59 22.04 5.74
C VAL A 85 3.06 22.19 5.40
N VAL A 86 3.38 22.07 4.11
CA VAL A 86 4.71 22.43 3.59
C VAL A 86 4.73 23.95 3.48
N VAL A 87 5.69 24.59 4.15
CA VAL A 87 5.84 26.05 4.10
C VAL A 87 6.89 26.37 3.05
N GLU A 88 6.55 27.26 2.13
CA GLU A 88 7.48 27.78 1.13
C GLU A 88 8.05 29.12 1.59
N GLY A 89 9.35 29.28 1.52
CA GLY A 89 10.06 30.50 1.87
C GLY A 89 11.28 30.72 0.99
N GLU A 90 11.71 31.97 0.84
CA GLU A 90 12.94 32.29 0.12
C GLU A 90 14.16 31.92 0.95
N LEU A 91 15.20 31.37 0.31
CA LEU A 91 16.46 31.04 0.96
C LEU A 91 17.48 32.14 0.75
N SER A 92 17.83 32.85 1.83
CA SER A 92 18.75 33.99 1.77
C SER A 92 20.18 33.63 1.32
N THR A 93 20.56 32.36 1.39
CA THR A 93 21.91 31.88 1.03
C THR A 93 22.11 31.68 -0.47
N ILE A 94 21.02 31.53 -1.24
CA ILE A 94 21.07 31.38 -2.70
C ILE A 94 20.03 32.36 -3.31
N PRO A 95 20.48 33.43 -3.99
CA PRO A 95 19.57 34.42 -4.55
C PRO A 95 18.64 33.76 -5.59
N GLY A 96 17.32 33.90 -5.39
CA GLY A 96 16.28 33.39 -6.29
C GLY A 96 15.85 31.93 -6.06
N ALA A 97 16.30 31.29 -4.98
CA ALA A 97 15.88 29.94 -4.61
C ALA A 97 14.70 29.97 -3.63
N THR A 98 13.60 29.31 -3.97
CA THR A 98 12.49 29.05 -3.06
C THR A 98 12.70 27.70 -2.40
N VAL A 99 12.34 27.57 -1.14
CA VAL A 99 12.55 26.36 -0.35
C VAL A 99 11.25 25.92 0.26
N ALA A 100 10.94 24.65 0.06
CA ALA A 100 9.85 23.96 0.72
C ALA A 100 10.37 23.26 1.97
N VAL A 101 9.88 23.68 3.13
CA VAL A 101 10.18 23.06 4.42
C VAL A 101 9.03 22.15 4.81
N THR A 102 9.34 20.87 4.97
CA THR A 102 8.39 19.90 5.54
C THR A 102 8.36 20.02 7.07
N PRO A 103 7.23 19.66 7.73
CA PRO A 103 7.14 19.66 9.20
C PRO A 103 8.16 18.77 9.92
N ASP A 104 8.77 17.82 9.20
CA ASP A 104 9.85 16.96 9.69
C ASP A 104 11.22 17.68 9.66
N GLY A 105 11.25 18.97 9.29
CA GLY A 105 12.46 19.77 9.17
C GLY A 105 13.29 19.47 7.92
N THR A 106 12.82 18.58 7.03
CA THR A 106 13.50 18.32 5.75
C THR A 106 13.25 19.48 4.81
N VAL A 107 14.34 20.07 4.35
CA VAL A 107 14.39 21.27 3.52
C VAL A 107 14.63 20.86 2.05
N ARG A 108 13.74 21.25 1.14
CA ARG A 108 13.89 20.99 -0.31
C ARG A 108 13.98 22.30 -1.07
N ILE A 109 15.02 22.46 -1.89
CA ILE A 109 15.19 23.64 -2.74
C ILE A 109 14.37 23.44 -4.03
N ILE A 110 13.43 24.34 -4.29
CA ILE A 110 12.66 24.44 -5.52
C ILE A 110 13.35 25.51 -6.38
N ASN A 111 14.17 25.06 -7.33
CA ASN A 111 14.78 25.95 -8.31
C ASN A 111 13.77 26.27 -9.41
N ASN A 112 13.20 27.47 -9.40
CA ASN A 112 12.35 27.98 -10.48
C ASN A 112 13.21 28.37 -11.70
N LYS A 113 13.91 27.42 -12.32
CA LYS A 113 14.41 27.59 -13.69
C LYS A 113 13.36 27.00 -14.62
N LYS A 114 12.75 27.84 -15.46
CA LYS A 114 12.01 27.39 -16.64
C LYS A 114 12.82 26.30 -17.36
N LYS A 115 12.27 25.09 -17.45
CA LYS A 115 12.66 24.09 -18.43
C LYS A 115 11.39 23.60 -19.09
N ASP A 116 10.97 24.33 -20.11
CA ASP A 116 10.41 23.71 -21.31
C ASP A 116 11.53 22.86 -21.92
N ILE A 117 11.58 21.56 -21.64
CA ILE A 117 12.31 20.59 -22.46
C ILE A 117 11.49 19.31 -22.51
N SER A 118 11.00 19.04 -23.71
CA SER A 118 10.31 17.85 -24.20
C SER A 118 11.10 16.56 -24.02
N ASP A 119 10.37 15.44 -23.93
CA ASP A 119 10.87 14.07 -24.08
C ASP A 119 11.78 13.92 -25.30
N SER A 120 13.07 13.63 -25.07
CA SER A 120 13.94 12.75 -25.88
C SER A 120 15.41 12.92 -25.47
N ASP A 121 15.99 11.85 -24.92
CA ASP A 121 17.41 11.44 -24.95
C ASP A 121 18.53 12.44 -24.62
N MET A 122 19.26 12.20 -23.53
CA MET A 122 20.65 11.73 -23.63
C MET A 122 21.24 11.29 -22.29
N GLN A 123 21.97 10.17 -22.39
CA GLN A 123 22.76 9.47 -21.38
C GLN A 123 24.04 10.22 -21.00
N SER A 124 24.70 9.68 -19.94
CA SER A 124 26.13 9.80 -19.62
C SER A 124 26.51 11.14 -18.94
N ASP A 125 27.27 11.24 -17.86
CA ASP A 125 28.15 10.35 -17.11
C ASP A 125 28.25 10.88 -15.68
N THR A 126 28.25 10.02 -14.65
CA THR A 126 29.01 10.33 -13.43
C THR A 126 29.52 9.03 -12.82
N GLU A 127 30.83 8.90 -12.97
CA GLU A 127 31.77 7.92 -12.47
C GLU A 127 31.52 7.51 -11.02
N ASN A 128 31.29 6.22 -10.81
CA ASN A 128 31.40 5.57 -9.50
C ASN A 128 32.87 5.25 -9.26
N ASN A 129 33.48 5.93 -8.30
CA ASN A 129 34.81 5.62 -7.79
C ASN A 129 34.64 4.77 -6.51
N ILE A 130 34.75 3.45 -6.66
CA ILE A 130 34.92 2.51 -5.54
C ILE A 130 36.19 1.73 -5.86
N GLU A 131 37.28 2.10 -5.20
CA GLU A 131 38.53 1.36 -5.22
C GLU A 131 38.33 0.03 -4.47
N ALA A 132 38.65 -1.05 -5.15
CA ALA A 132 38.78 -2.39 -4.61
C ALA A 132 40.20 -2.59 -4.06
N GLU A 133 40.33 -3.05 -2.83
CA GLU A 133 41.48 -3.85 -2.43
C GLU A 133 41.03 -5.31 -2.29
N ASP A 134 41.56 -6.12 -3.21
CA ASP A 134 41.56 -7.58 -3.23
C ASP A 134 42.66 -8.09 -2.29
N VAL A 135 42.32 -8.99 -1.37
CA VAL A 135 43.25 -10.05 -0.95
C VAL A 135 42.47 -11.37 -0.97
N SER A 136 42.64 -12.08 -2.08
CA SER A 136 42.38 -13.50 -2.21
C SER A 136 43.41 -14.30 -1.40
N ASP A 137 42.99 -15.35 -0.71
CA ASP A 137 43.71 -16.62 -0.84
C ASP A 137 42.81 -17.84 -0.59
N LYS A 138 43.00 -18.80 -1.49
CA LYS A 138 42.32 -20.09 -1.63
C LYS A 138 43.03 -21.17 -0.81
N ASN A 139 42.26 -22.11 -0.27
CA ASN A 139 42.48 -23.57 -0.35
C ASN A 139 41.36 -24.26 0.44
N SER A 140 40.46 -25.02 -0.19
CA SER A 140 40.56 -26.39 -0.75
C SER A 140 40.37 -27.50 0.29
N GLU A 141 39.40 -28.37 -0.04
CA GLU A 141 39.23 -29.79 0.33
C GLU A 141 38.82 -30.12 1.78
N SER A 142 37.96 -31.09 2.08
CA SER A 142 37.30 -32.16 1.30
C SER A 142 36.14 -32.78 2.13
N GLU A 143 35.24 -33.44 1.41
CA GLU A 143 34.37 -34.61 1.65
C GLU A 143 34.26 -35.31 3.04
N ASP A 144 33.22 -36.17 3.10
CA ASP A 144 32.86 -37.22 4.08
C ASP A 144 31.78 -36.79 5.10
N GLU A 145 30.61 -37.43 5.25
CA GLU A 145 30.02 -38.72 4.84
C GLU A 145 28.48 -38.60 4.88
#